data_AF-A0A0J5GHK7-F1
#
_entry.id   AF-A0A0J5GHK7-F1
#
_cell.length_a   1.000
_cell.length_b   1.000
_cell.length_c   1.000
_cell.angle_alpha   90.00
_cell.angle_beta   90.00
_cell.angle_gamma   90.00
#
_symmetry.space_group_name_H-M   'P 1'
#
loop_
_entity.id
_entity.type
_entity.pdbx_description
1 polymer ?
#
loop_
_entity_poly.entity_id
_entity_poly.type
_entity_poly.pdbx_seq_one_letter_code
_entity_poly.pdbx_strand_id
1 'polypeptide(L)'
;MLQIIYRWLALLALAGALLAFGWVKGASHVQDKLDAANLSATARTAIVRQRQAEATVQVLTKYVDRVRTVHAAGETIIKEVPVYVPSDSPALPGGFRVLHDAAALGELPDPARVADAPAVPAQDAAATVAANYLTCRENAEQLTALQAWVVSQQQ
;
A
#
# COMPACT_ATOMS: atom_id res chain seq x y z
N MET A 1 56.29 -54.24 30.75
CA MET A 1 55.90 -52.81 30.76
C MET A 1 55.44 -52.32 29.38
N LEU A 2 56.23 -52.48 28.31
CA LEU A 2 55.92 -51.95 26.97
C LEU A 2 54.55 -52.39 26.41
N GLN A 3 54.18 -53.66 26.60
CA GLN A 3 52.91 -54.21 26.12
C GLN A 3 51.66 -53.63 26.84
N ILE A 4 51.80 -53.23 28.11
CA ILE A 4 50.72 -52.58 28.87
C ILE A 4 50.51 -51.15 28.35
N ILE A 5 51.60 -50.44 28.06
CA ILE A 5 51.58 -49.07 27.50
C ILE A 5 50.88 -49.06 26.12
N TYR A 6 51.20 -50.01 25.24
CA TYR A 6 50.55 -50.13 23.93
C TYR A 6 49.05 -50.41 24.02
N ARG A 7 48.60 -51.22 24.99
CA ARG A 7 47.16 -51.50 25.19
C ARG A 7 46.41 -50.25 25.65
N TRP A 8 46.99 -49.46 26.56
CA TRP A 8 46.40 -48.19 26.98
C TRP A 8 46.37 -47.15 25.84
N LEU A 9 47.42 -47.07 25.03
CA LEU A 9 47.43 -46.21 23.83
C LEU A 9 46.36 -46.62 22.82
N ALA A 10 46.20 -47.92 22.56
CA ALA A 10 45.16 -48.43 21.68
C ALA A 10 43.74 -48.12 22.20
N LEU A 11 43.52 -48.24 23.52
CA LEU A 11 42.24 -47.89 24.15
C LEU A 11 41.95 -46.38 24.07
N LEU A 12 42.96 -45.53 24.28
CA LEU A 12 42.81 -44.07 24.13
C LEU A 12 42.51 -43.67 22.68
N ALA A 13 43.21 -44.28 21.71
CA ALA A 13 42.95 -44.06 20.30
C ALA A 13 41.52 -44.49 19.92
N LEU A 14 41.06 -45.64 20.43
CA LEU A 14 39.70 -46.12 20.20
C LEU A 14 38.65 -45.18 20.83
N ALA A 15 38.89 -44.73 22.06
CA ALA A 15 38.00 -43.78 22.73
C ALA A 15 37.90 -42.45 21.96
N GLY A 16 39.05 -41.91 21.51
CA GLY A 16 39.09 -40.71 20.67
C GLY A 16 38.34 -40.88 19.35
N ALA A 17 38.49 -42.03 18.68
CA ALA A 17 37.78 -42.32 17.44
C ALA A 17 36.26 -42.40 17.63
N LEU A 18 35.78 -43.02 18.72
CA LEU A 18 34.36 -43.09 19.04
C LEU A 18 33.76 -41.71 19.34
N LEU A 19 34.49 -40.86 20.08
CA LEU A 19 34.07 -39.49 20.37
C LEU A 19 34.01 -38.64 19.10
N ALA A 20 35.04 -38.70 18.25
CA ALA A 20 35.07 -37.99 16.97
C ALA A 20 33.93 -38.45 16.04
N PHE A 21 33.69 -39.75 15.95
CA PHE A 21 32.59 -40.31 15.15
C PHE A 21 31.22 -39.86 15.67
N GLY A 22 31.02 -39.88 16.99
CA GLY A 22 29.79 -39.37 17.62
C GLY A 22 29.56 -37.89 17.35
N TRP A 23 30.62 -37.06 17.42
CA TRP A 23 30.56 -35.63 17.13
C TRP A 23 30.23 -35.34 15.66
N VAL A 24 30.93 -35.99 14.71
CA VAL A 24 30.67 -35.81 13.27
C VAL A 24 29.25 -36.21 12.91
N LYS A 25 28.78 -37.36 13.41
CA LYS A 25 27.41 -37.85 13.14
C LYS A 25 26.35 -36.96 13.79
N GLY A 26 26.61 -36.44 14.99
CA GLY A 26 25.73 -35.50 15.66
C GLY A 26 25.65 -34.17 14.91
N ALA A 27 26.79 -33.61 14.51
CA ALA A 27 26.88 -32.36 13.76
C ALA A 27 26.19 -32.47 12.39
N SER A 28 26.41 -33.57 11.65
CA SER A 28 25.75 -33.78 10.35
C SER A 28 24.23 -33.89 10.51
N HIS A 29 23.74 -34.62 11.51
CA HIS A 29 22.30 -34.76 11.75
C HIS A 29 21.60 -33.44 12.09
N VAL A 30 22.28 -32.55 12.84
CA VAL A 30 21.76 -31.21 13.14
C VAL A 30 21.80 -30.33 11.89
N GLN A 31 22.88 -30.39 11.12
CA GLN A 31 23.01 -29.64 9.87
C GLN A 31 21.93 -30.03 8.86
N ASP A 32 21.69 -31.32 8.64
CA ASP A 32 20.65 -31.82 7.73
C ASP A 32 19.25 -31.33 8.14
N LYS A 33 18.96 -31.32 9.44
CA LYS A 33 17.69 -30.78 9.97
C LYS A 33 17.58 -29.28 9.78
N LEU A 34 18.67 -28.54 10.00
CA LEU A 34 18.71 -27.10 9.82
C LEU A 34 18.53 -26.74 8.35
N ASP A 35 19.21 -27.44 7.44
CA ASP A 35 19.11 -27.22 6.00
C ASP A 35 17.72 -27.58 5.49
N ALA A 36 17.13 -28.68 5.94
CA ALA A 36 15.74 -29.03 5.62
C ALA A 36 14.75 -27.97 6.15
N ALA A 37 14.94 -27.47 7.37
CA ALA A 37 14.12 -26.40 7.93
C ALA A 37 14.27 -25.10 7.13
N ASN A 38 15.49 -24.73 6.77
CA ASN A 38 15.79 -23.55 5.95
C ASN A 38 15.15 -23.66 4.56
N LEU A 39 15.27 -24.80 3.88
CA LEU A 39 14.63 -25.05 2.59
C LEU A 39 13.10 -24.97 2.69
N SER A 40 12.51 -25.51 3.76
CA SER A 40 11.06 -25.42 3.97
C SER A 40 10.61 -23.99 4.25
N ALA A 41 11.39 -23.21 5.00
CA ALA A 41 11.13 -21.82 5.31
C ALA A 41 11.25 -20.95 4.04
N THR A 42 12.30 -21.12 3.24
CA THR A 42 12.47 -20.39 1.98
C THR A 42 11.35 -20.71 1.00
N ALA A 43 10.99 -21.98 0.84
CA ALA A 43 9.85 -22.38 -0.01
C ALA A 43 8.53 -21.73 0.46
N ARG A 44 8.23 -21.74 1.76
CA ARG A 44 7.04 -21.06 2.31
C ARG A 44 7.07 -19.56 2.03
N THR A 45 8.21 -18.90 2.26
CA THR A 45 8.32 -17.45 1.99
C THR A 45 8.17 -17.14 0.51
N ALA A 46 8.67 -17.99 -0.40
CA ALA A 46 8.51 -17.83 -1.83
C ALA A 46 7.04 -17.94 -2.26
N ILE A 47 6.30 -18.92 -1.73
CA ILE A 47 4.86 -19.09 -1.99
C ILE A 47 4.06 -17.89 -1.49
N VAL A 48 4.34 -17.42 -0.27
CA VAL A 48 3.66 -16.24 0.29
C VAL A 48 3.95 -15.00 -0.57
N ARG A 49 5.22 -14.76 -0.93
CA ARG A 49 5.60 -13.65 -1.81
C ARG A 49 4.92 -13.72 -3.18
N GLN A 50 4.82 -14.92 -3.76
CA GLN A 50 4.12 -15.11 -5.02
C GLN A 50 2.63 -14.72 -4.89
N ARG A 51 1.94 -15.22 -3.86
CA ARG A 51 0.53 -14.88 -3.61
C ARG A 51 0.33 -13.39 -3.37
N GLN A 52 1.21 -12.76 -2.59
CA GLN A 52 1.19 -11.32 -2.33
C GLN A 52 1.38 -10.51 -3.62
N ALA A 53 2.28 -10.95 -4.52
CA ALA A 53 2.49 -10.32 -5.81
C ALA A 53 1.26 -10.46 -6.72
N GLU A 54 0.69 -11.67 -6.82
CA GLU A 54 -0.54 -11.92 -7.58
C GLU A 54 -1.72 -11.07 -7.05
N ALA A 55 -1.92 -11.04 -5.74
CA ALA A 55 -2.93 -10.22 -5.09
C ALA A 55 -2.72 -8.72 -5.35
N THR A 56 -1.47 -8.25 -5.36
CA THR A 56 -1.12 -6.86 -5.69
C THR A 56 -1.53 -6.52 -7.12
N VAL A 57 -1.18 -7.38 -8.09
CA VAL A 57 -1.58 -7.17 -9.49
C VAL A 57 -3.10 -7.12 -9.64
N GLN A 58 -3.83 -8.02 -8.99
CA GLN A 58 -5.28 -8.03 -9.02
C GLN A 58 -5.91 -6.75 -8.46
N VAL A 59 -5.43 -6.27 -7.31
CA VAL A 59 -5.95 -5.03 -6.69
C VAL A 59 -5.62 -3.82 -7.56
N LEU A 60 -4.39 -3.71 -8.07
CA LEU A 60 -3.99 -2.61 -8.95
C LEU A 60 -4.81 -2.59 -10.24
N THR A 61 -5.08 -3.76 -10.83
CA THR A 61 -5.89 -3.86 -12.05
C THR A 61 -7.31 -3.34 -11.82
N LYS A 62 -7.95 -3.76 -10.73
CA LYS A 62 -9.29 -3.31 -10.35
C LYS A 62 -9.31 -1.81 -10.01
N TYR A 63 -8.30 -1.34 -9.29
CA TYR A 63 -8.18 0.08 -8.91
C TYR A 63 -8.09 0.98 -10.14
N VAL A 64 -7.19 0.66 -11.09
CA VAL A 64 -7.01 1.47 -12.30
C VAL A 64 -8.29 1.52 -13.13
N ASP A 65 -8.99 0.38 -13.27
CA ASP A 65 -10.27 0.31 -13.99
C ASP A 65 -11.36 1.18 -13.33
N ARG A 66 -11.47 1.11 -11.99
CA ARG A 66 -12.41 1.92 -11.20
C ARG A 66 -12.13 3.41 -11.33
N VAL A 67 -10.88 3.84 -11.13
CA VAL A 67 -10.49 5.25 -11.25
C VAL A 67 -10.73 5.76 -12.67
N ARG A 68 -10.38 4.98 -13.70
CA ARG A 68 -10.66 5.37 -15.09
C ARG A 68 -12.15 5.60 -15.34
N THR A 69 -13.00 4.73 -14.79
CA THR A 69 -14.46 4.85 -14.91
C THR A 69 -14.97 6.10 -14.18
N VAL A 70 -14.50 6.36 -12.96
CA VAL A 70 -14.85 7.55 -12.17
C VAL A 70 -14.41 8.82 -12.88
N HIS A 71 -13.18 8.84 -13.39
CA HIS A 71 -12.61 9.97 -14.12
C HIS A 71 -13.41 10.30 -15.38
N ALA A 72 -13.67 9.30 -16.24
CA ALA A 72 -14.44 9.49 -17.47
C ALA A 72 -15.86 10.01 -17.19
N ALA A 73 -16.51 9.49 -16.14
CA ALA A 73 -17.81 9.99 -15.70
C ALA A 73 -17.73 11.44 -15.21
N GLY A 74 -16.71 11.78 -14.41
CA GLY A 74 -16.50 13.14 -13.91
C GLY A 74 -16.20 14.15 -15.02
N GLU A 75 -15.33 13.82 -15.98
CA GLU A 75 -15.09 14.66 -17.15
C GLU A 75 -16.37 14.94 -17.95
N THR A 76 -17.22 13.91 -18.09
CA THR A 76 -18.52 14.05 -18.76
C THR A 76 -19.41 15.03 -18.00
N ILE A 77 -19.53 14.87 -16.67
CA ILE A 77 -20.33 15.76 -15.82
C ILE A 77 -19.80 17.21 -15.87
N ILE A 78 -18.49 17.40 -15.84
CA ILE A 78 -17.89 18.74 -15.92
C ILE A 78 -18.20 19.41 -17.28
N LYS A 79 -18.18 18.65 -18.38
CA LYS A 79 -18.54 19.15 -19.72
C LYS A 79 -20.02 19.56 -19.82
N GLU A 80 -20.88 18.98 -19.01
CA GLU A 80 -22.31 19.32 -18.96
C GLU A 80 -22.59 20.60 -18.14
N VAL A 81 -21.61 21.12 -17.39
CA VAL A 81 -21.82 22.31 -16.54
C VAL A 81 -22.42 23.50 -17.32
N PRO A 82 -21.98 23.86 -18.54
CA PRO A 82 -22.59 24.96 -19.28
C PRO A 82 -24.04 24.70 -19.73
N VAL A 83 -24.46 23.44 -19.84
CA VAL A 83 -25.85 23.07 -20.19
C VAL A 83 -26.77 23.32 -19.00
N TYR A 84 -26.33 22.98 -17.78
CA TYR A 84 -27.14 23.11 -16.56
C TYR A 84 -26.97 24.45 -15.84
N VAL A 85 -25.83 25.12 -16.04
CA VAL A 85 -25.52 26.45 -15.51
C VAL A 85 -25.06 27.32 -16.68
N PRO A 86 -25.99 27.94 -17.41
CA PRO A 86 -25.68 28.83 -18.55
C PRO A 86 -24.74 29.98 -18.15
N SER A 87 -23.98 30.51 -19.12
CA SER A 87 -23.00 31.57 -18.87
C SER A 87 -23.61 32.91 -18.46
N ASP A 88 -24.90 33.14 -18.73
CA ASP A 88 -25.68 34.30 -18.31
C ASP A 88 -26.37 34.10 -16.95
N SER A 89 -26.10 32.99 -16.26
CA SER A 89 -26.57 32.76 -14.90
C SER A 89 -26.11 33.88 -13.96
N PRO A 90 -26.96 34.37 -13.04
CA PRO A 90 -26.58 35.41 -12.08
C PRO A 90 -25.32 35.05 -11.30
N ALA A 91 -24.37 35.97 -11.24
CA ALA A 91 -23.13 35.77 -10.51
C ALA A 91 -23.36 35.64 -9.00
N LEU A 92 -22.56 34.80 -8.35
CA LEU A 92 -22.53 34.67 -6.90
C LEU A 92 -21.82 35.90 -6.29
N PRO A 93 -22.27 36.37 -5.11
CA PRO A 93 -21.70 37.56 -4.47
C PRO A 93 -20.25 37.35 -4.05
N GLY A 94 -19.49 38.44 -3.87
CA GLY A 94 -18.10 38.38 -3.37
C GLY A 94 -17.96 37.65 -2.03
N GLY A 95 -18.98 37.71 -1.17
CA GLY A 95 -19.01 36.95 0.08
C GLY A 95 -18.98 35.43 -0.11
N PHE A 96 -19.53 34.90 -1.22
CA PHE A 96 -19.38 33.49 -1.57
C PHE A 96 -17.91 33.13 -1.78
N ARG A 97 -17.16 33.95 -2.52
CA ARG A 97 -15.71 33.74 -2.76
C ARG A 97 -14.92 33.73 -1.46
N VAL A 98 -15.12 34.73 -0.61
CA VAL A 98 -14.40 34.84 0.67
C VAL A 98 -14.63 33.59 1.52
N LEU A 99 -15.88 33.14 1.63
CA LEU A 99 -16.21 31.93 2.39
C LEU A 99 -15.65 30.66 1.75
N HIS A 100 -15.83 30.51 0.43
CA HIS A 100 -15.36 29.34 -0.32
C HIS A 100 -13.85 29.15 -0.22
N ASP A 101 -13.08 30.22 -0.45
CA ASP A 101 -11.61 30.16 -0.46
C ASP A 101 -11.07 29.90 0.95
N ALA A 102 -11.66 30.52 1.97
CA ALA A 102 -11.31 30.23 3.37
C ALA A 102 -11.61 28.76 3.73
N ALA A 103 -12.77 28.22 3.30
CA ALA A 103 -13.11 26.82 3.52
C ALA A 103 -12.15 25.87 2.80
N ALA A 104 -11.72 26.20 1.58
CA ALA A 104 -10.76 25.41 0.82
C ALA A 104 -9.36 25.39 1.48
N LEU A 105 -8.98 26.47 2.16
CA LEU A 105 -7.72 26.59 2.90
C LEU A 105 -7.81 26.05 4.34
N GLY A 106 -9.01 25.81 4.87
CA GLY A 106 -9.22 25.43 6.26
C GLY A 106 -9.06 26.60 7.25
N GLU A 107 -9.36 27.82 6.80
CA GLU A 107 -9.20 29.06 7.55
C GLU A 107 -10.57 29.66 7.94
N LEU A 108 -10.57 30.58 8.92
CA LEU A 108 -11.76 31.38 9.22
C LEU A 108 -11.91 32.51 8.19
N PRO A 109 -13.10 32.73 7.62
CA PRO A 109 -13.31 33.82 6.67
C PRO A 109 -13.19 35.18 7.36
N ASP A 110 -12.53 36.14 6.70
CA ASP A 110 -12.49 37.54 7.12
C ASP A 110 -13.65 38.33 6.48
N PRO A 111 -14.68 38.76 7.24
CA PRO A 111 -15.81 39.50 6.69
C PRO A 111 -15.42 40.83 6.06
N ALA A 112 -14.30 41.44 6.46
CA ALA A 112 -13.85 42.71 5.89
C ALA A 112 -13.48 42.58 4.40
N ARG A 113 -13.04 41.40 3.97
CA ARG A 113 -12.68 41.12 2.57
C ARG A 113 -13.87 41.08 1.62
N VAL A 114 -15.11 40.99 2.14
CA VAL A 114 -16.32 40.86 1.31
C VAL A 114 -16.54 42.09 0.43
N ALA A 115 -16.22 43.28 0.94
CA ALA A 115 -16.44 44.55 0.22
C ALA A 115 -15.62 44.65 -1.08
N ASP A 116 -14.40 44.11 -1.07
CA ASP A 116 -13.48 44.16 -2.20
C ASP A 116 -13.44 42.85 -3.02
N ALA A 117 -14.17 41.82 -2.58
CA ALA A 117 -14.18 40.52 -3.25
C ALA A 117 -14.98 40.60 -4.55
N PRO A 118 -14.40 40.18 -5.69
CA PRO A 118 -15.14 40.17 -6.95
C PRO A 118 -16.30 39.16 -6.89
N ALA A 119 -17.31 39.33 -7.73
CA ALA A 119 -18.33 38.30 -7.92
C ALA A 119 -17.74 37.04 -8.58
N VAL A 120 -18.40 35.89 -8.39
CA VAL A 120 -17.99 34.61 -9.00
C VAL A 120 -19.04 34.21 -10.03
N PRO A 121 -18.67 33.96 -11.30
CA PRO A 121 -19.60 33.37 -12.25
C PRO A 121 -20.16 32.05 -11.72
N ALA A 122 -21.48 31.88 -11.72
CA ALA A 122 -22.11 30.67 -11.17
C ALA A 122 -21.63 29.39 -11.90
N GLN A 123 -21.35 29.51 -13.20
CA GLN A 123 -20.80 28.43 -14.02
C GLN A 123 -19.41 27.99 -13.53
N ASP A 124 -18.52 28.92 -13.18
CA ASP A 124 -17.18 28.62 -12.66
C ASP A 124 -17.26 27.92 -11.30
N ALA A 125 -18.16 28.39 -10.43
CA ALA A 125 -18.40 27.76 -9.13
C ALA A 125 -18.94 26.33 -9.30
N ALA A 126 -19.89 26.12 -10.21
CA ALA A 126 -20.43 24.80 -10.51
C ALA A 126 -19.37 23.85 -11.08
N ALA A 127 -18.50 24.34 -11.98
CA ALA A 127 -17.38 23.56 -12.51
C ALA A 127 -16.39 23.17 -11.41
N THR A 128 -16.08 24.11 -10.52
CA THR A 128 -15.20 23.86 -9.36
C THR A 128 -15.79 22.80 -8.42
N VAL A 129 -17.09 22.89 -8.10
CA VAL A 129 -17.79 21.90 -7.26
C VAL A 129 -17.80 20.53 -7.92
N ALA A 130 -18.09 20.45 -9.23
CA ALA A 130 -18.07 19.20 -9.98
C ALA A 130 -16.68 18.56 -9.98
N ALA A 131 -15.63 19.34 -10.18
CA ALA A 131 -14.24 18.89 -10.12
C ALA A 131 -13.87 18.38 -8.71
N ASN A 132 -14.27 19.10 -7.66
CA ASN A 132 -14.04 18.67 -6.27
C ASN A 132 -14.71 17.32 -5.98
N TYR A 133 -15.96 17.13 -6.43
CA TYR A 133 -16.64 15.84 -6.26
C TYR A 133 -15.97 14.71 -7.06
N LEU A 134 -15.43 14.99 -8.24
CA LEU A 134 -14.63 14.01 -8.97
C LEU A 134 -13.41 13.59 -8.15
N THR A 135 -12.59 14.53 -7.67
CA THR A 135 -11.40 14.22 -6.85
C THR A 135 -11.79 13.44 -5.58
N CYS A 136 -12.87 13.80 -4.90
CA CYS A 136 -13.37 13.06 -3.75
C CYS A 136 -13.70 11.59 -4.08
N ARG A 137 -14.32 11.34 -5.23
CA ARG A 137 -14.64 9.97 -5.67
C ARG A 137 -13.40 9.18 -6.05
N GLU A 138 -12.42 9.81 -6.71
CA GLU A 138 -11.13 9.17 -7.02
C GLU A 138 -10.38 8.79 -5.73
N ASN A 139 -10.34 9.69 -4.74
CA ASN A 139 -9.75 9.42 -3.43
C ASN A 139 -10.46 8.28 -2.69
N ALA A 140 -11.78 8.19 -2.80
CA ALA A 140 -12.55 7.09 -2.21
C ALA A 140 -12.20 5.73 -2.84
N GLU A 141 -12.03 5.67 -4.17
CA GLU A 141 -11.57 4.46 -4.86
C GLU A 141 -10.13 4.11 -4.45
N GLN A 142 -9.25 5.10 -4.31
CA GLN A 142 -7.88 4.90 -3.83
C GLN A 142 -7.85 4.33 -2.40
N LEU A 143 -8.65 4.87 -1.49
CA LEU A 143 -8.74 4.35 -0.12
C LEU A 143 -9.30 2.92 -0.09
N THR A 144 -10.35 2.66 -0.88
CA THR A 144 -10.95 1.33 -1.00
C THR A 144 -9.94 0.31 -1.53
N ALA A 145 -9.18 0.67 -2.57
CA ALA A 145 -8.13 -0.18 -3.13
C ALA A 145 -6.99 -0.42 -2.13
N LEU A 146 -6.55 0.62 -1.41
CA LEU A 146 -5.53 0.49 -0.37
C LEU A 146 -5.98 -0.47 0.73
N GLN A 147 -7.20 -0.34 1.22
CA GLN A 147 -7.76 -1.24 2.24
C GLN A 147 -7.81 -2.69 1.73
N ALA A 148 -8.29 -2.91 0.50
CA ALA A 148 -8.31 -4.24 -0.11
C ALA A 148 -6.91 -4.82 -0.27
N TRP A 149 -5.91 -4.00 -0.62
CA TRP A 149 -4.51 -4.40 -0.71
C TRP A 149 -3.94 -4.79 0.65
N VAL A 150 -4.12 -3.97 1.69
CA VAL A 150 -3.64 -4.28 3.04
C VAL A 150 -4.20 -5.61 3.55
N VAL A 151 -5.50 -5.84 3.36
CA VAL A 151 -6.14 -7.12 3.73
C VAL A 151 -5.56 -8.28 2.93
N SER A 152 -5.28 -8.11 1.64
CA SER A 152 -4.71 -9.17 0.81
C SER A 152 -3.27 -9.52 1.15
N GLN A 153 -2.49 -8.58 1.73
CA GLN A 153 -1.12 -8.84 2.17
C GLN A 153 -1.04 -9.67 3.47
N GLN A 154 -2.12 -9.75 4.23
CA GLN A 154 -2.21 -10.48 5.50
C GLN A 154 -2.61 -11.96 5.33
N GLN A 155 -2.97 -12.37 4.10
CA GLN A 155 -3.35 -13.74 3.74
C GLN A 155 -2.17 -14.55 3.22
#